data_AF-A0A7J3UAK8-F1
#
_entry.id   AF-A0A7J3UAK8-F1
#
_cell.length_a   1.000
_cell.length_b   1.000
_cell.length_c   1.000
_cell.angle_alpha   90.00
_cell.angle_beta   90.00
_cell.angle_gamma   90.00
#
_symmetry.space_group_name_H-M   'P 1'
#
loop_
_entity.id
_entity.type
_entity.pdbx_description
1 polymer ?
#
loop_
_entity_poly.entity_id
_entity_poly.type
_entity_poly.pdbx_seq_one_letter_code
_entity_poly.pdbx_strand_id
1 'polypeptide(L)'
;MPYYRFDSARLKLKIGKIVCLARTYKKHAEEMESKMPEEPILFLKPATSVIFDRQSIIIPERTKEVHHEVELGVVIGKKGKNIPEEKAGDYILGYLLALDITARDIQQ
;
A
#
# COMPACT_ATOMS: atom_id res chain seq x y z
N MET A 1 3.78 2.22 18.61
CA MET A 1 3.88 2.47 17.15
C MET A 1 4.05 1.15 16.43
N PRO A 2 3.38 0.93 15.29
CA PRO A 2 3.46 -0.32 14.54
C PRO A 2 4.85 -0.49 13.86
N TYR A 3 5.36 -1.72 13.82
CA TYR A 3 6.61 -2.10 13.15
C TYR A 3 6.40 -3.35 12.30
N TYR A 4 7.03 -3.43 11.12
CA TYR A 4 7.06 -4.68 10.36
C TYR A 4 7.95 -5.72 11.06
N ARG A 5 7.52 -6.99 11.02
CA ARG A 5 8.30 -8.16 11.44
C ARG A 5 8.50 -9.05 10.22
N PHE A 6 9.75 -9.38 9.93
CA PHE A 6 10.11 -10.27 8.83
C PHE A 6 10.44 -11.65 9.38
N ASP A 7 10.02 -12.71 8.70
CA ASP A 7 10.27 -14.09 9.14
C ASP A 7 11.77 -14.44 9.09
N SER A 8 12.50 -13.86 8.14
CA SER A 8 13.92 -14.10 7.91
C SER A 8 14.86 -13.23 8.74
N ALA A 9 14.34 -12.22 9.45
CA ALA A 9 15.17 -11.30 10.24
C ALA A 9 14.43 -10.80 11.47
N ARG A 10 15.09 -10.81 12.65
CA ARG A 10 14.60 -10.12 13.86
C ARG A 10 14.73 -8.61 13.74
N LEU A 11 14.25 -8.04 12.64
CA LEU A 11 14.31 -6.62 12.33
C LEU A 11 12.97 -5.97 12.71
N LYS A 12 13.03 -4.79 13.32
CA LYS A 12 11.88 -3.94 13.60
C LYS A 12 12.02 -2.65 12.82
N LEU A 13 11.22 -2.48 11.76
CA LEU A 13 11.23 -1.27 10.96
C LEU A 13 10.05 -0.36 11.35
N LYS A 14 10.33 0.89 11.72
CA LYS A 14 9.28 1.86 12.05
C LYS A 14 8.52 2.22 10.78
N ILE A 15 7.20 2.13 10.83
CA ILE A 15 6.34 2.52 9.71
C ILE A 15 6.20 4.05 9.71
N GLY A 16 6.58 4.68 8.60
CA GLY A 16 6.46 6.13 8.41
C GLY A 16 5.20 6.52 7.66
N LYS A 17 5.13 6.14 6.39
CA LYS A 17 4.00 6.36 5.48
C LYS A 17 3.90 5.21 4.51
N ILE A 18 2.72 5.03 3.93
CA ILE A 18 2.46 4.07 2.86
C ILE A 18 2.15 4.89 1.61
N VAL A 19 2.94 4.69 0.56
CA VAL A 19 2.74 5.30 -0.75
C VAL A 19 2.07 4.26 -1.63
N CYS A 20 0.86 4.56 -2.10
CA CYS A 20 0.06 3.67 -2.92
C CYS A 20 0.02 4.18 -4.36
N LEU A 21 -0.13 3.27 -5.31
CA LEU A 21 -0.39 3.57 -6.71
C LEU A 21 -1.82 3.17 -7.04
N ALA A 22 -2.60 4.07 -7.63
CA ALA A 22 -3.94 3.75 -8.12
C ALA A 22 -3.91 3.35 -9.61
N ARG A 23 -4.84 2.47 -10.00
CA ARG A 23 -5.10 2.07 -11.39
C ARG A 23 -3.88 1.47 -12.12
N THR A 24 -3.11 0.64 -11.42
CA THR A 24 -1.89 -0.01 -11.94
C THR A 24 -2.16 -1.28 -12.74
N TYR A 25 -3.24 -2.01 -12.43
CA TYR A 25 -3.61 -3.23 -13.15
C TYR A 25 -4.57 -2.91 -14.28
N LYS A 26 -4.12 -3.16 -15.52
CA LYS A 26 -4.90 -2.92 -16.74
C LYS A 26 -6.31 -3.53 -16.69
N LYS A 27 -6.43 -4.75 -16.18
CA LYS A 27 -7.72 -5.45 -16.03
C LYS A 27 -8.66 -4.75 -15.02
N HIS A 28 -8.10 -4.18 -13.96
CA HIS A 28 -8.89 -3.40 -12.99
C HIS A 28 -9.29 -2.02 -13.53
N ALA A 29 -8.42 -1.38 -14.33
CA ALA A 29 -8.76 -0.14 -15.03
C ALA A 29 -9.92 -0.36 -16.04
N GLU A 30 -9.91 -1.49 -16.74
CA GLU A 30 -10.99 -1.93 -17.63
C GLU A 30 -12.30 -2.21 -16.86
N GLU A 31 -12.25 -2.85 -15.69
CA GLU A 31 -13.40 -3.10 -14.81
C GLU A 31 -14.04 -1.80 -14.25
N MET A 32 -13.24 -0.75 -14.05
CA MET A 32 -13.72 0.55 -13.57
C MET A 32 -14.13 1.53 -14.69
N GLU A 33 -14.20 1.08 -15.94
CA GLU A 33 -14.46 1.92 -17.13
C GLU A 33 -13.54 3.17 -17.23
N SER A 34 -12.34 3.09 -16.65
CA SER A 34 -11.40 4.21 -16.58
C SER A 34 -10.32 4.09 -17.63
N LYS A 35 -9.91 5.24 -18.22
CA LYS A 35 -8.67 5.30 -19.00
C LYS A 35 -7.47 5.03 -18.09
N MET A 36 -6.48 4.30 -18.60
CA MET A 36 -5.20 4.13 -17.93
C MET A 36 -4.50 5.50 -17.89
N PRO A 37 -4.01 5.95 -16.72
CA PRO A 37 -3.35 7.24 -16.64
C PRO A 37 -1.98 7.20 -17.32
N GLU A 38 -1.56 8.31 -17.93
CA GLU A 38 -0.23 8.43 -18.55
C GLU A 38 0.89 8.50 -17.52
N GLU A 39 0.58 9.01 -16.32
CA GLU A 39 1.47 9.06 -15.17
C GLU A 39 0.88 8.30 -13.97
N PRO A 40 1.71 7.73 -13.09
CA PRO A 40 1.23 7.05 -11.89
C PRO A 40 0.41 7.97 -10.98
N ILE A 41 -0.80 7.55 -10.63
CA ILE A 41 -1.61 8.26 -9.63
C ILE A 41 -1.16 7.79 -8.25
N LEU A 42 -0.61 8.72 -7.46
CA LEU A 42 -0.12 8.44 -6.12
C LEU A 42 -1.07 8.97 -5.05
N PHE A 43 -1.25 8.17 -4.00
CA PHE A 43 -1.90 8.62 -2.76
C PHE A 43 -1.17 8.07 -1.54
N LEU A 44 -1.52 8.60 -0.37
CA LEU A 44 -0.88 8.25 0.89
C LEU A 44 -1.88 7.65 1.86
N LYS A 45 -1.46 6.58 2.54
CA LYS A 45 -2.08 6.15 3.80
C LYS A 45 -1.13 6.46 4.97
N PRO A 46 -1.65 7.01 6.08
CA PRO A 46 -0.82 7.27 7.26
C PRO A 46 -0.43 5.97 7.95
N ALA A 47 0.69 5.97 8.69
CA ALA A 47 1.11 4.79 9.46
C ALA A 47 0.06 4.27 10.46
N THR A 48 -0.88 5.12 10.88
CA THR A 48 -2.00 4.76 11.76
C THR A 48 -3.06 3.88 11.10
N SER A 49 -3.06 3.74 9.77
CA SER A 49 -3.99 2.84 9.07
C SER A 49 -3.51 1.38 9.05
N VAL A 50 -2.28 1.10 9.50
CA VAL A 50 -1.73 -0.25 9.46
C VAL A 50 -2.27 -1.07 10.61
N ILE A 51 -2.88 -2.19 10.26
CA ILE A 51 -3.14 -3.32 11.15
C ILE A 51 -2.32 -4.53 10.68
N PHE A 52 -2.00 -5.44 11.58
CA PHE A 52 -1.20 -6.63 11.31
C PHE A 52 -2.07 -7.87 11.11
N ASP A 53 -1.45 -8.94 10.63
CA ASP A 53 -2.08 -10.25 10.52
C ASP A 53 -2.83 -10.61 11.81
N ARG A 54 -4.03 -11.19 11.65
CA ARG A 54 -4.97 -11.57 12.71
C ARG A 54 -5.58 -10.42 13.52
N GLN A 55 -5.36 -9.17 13.14
CA GLN A 55 -6.13 -8.05 13.70
C GLN A 55 -7.44 -7.85 12.93
N SER A 56 -8.47 -7.36 13.64
CA SER A 56 -9.77 -7.09 13.04
C SER A 56 -9.75 -5.82 12.19
N ILE A 57 -10.38 -5.87 11.01
CA ILE A 57 -10.72 -4.68 10.23
C ILE A 57 -11.93 -4.03 10.90
N ILE A 58 -11.76 -2.84 11.45
CA ILE A 58 -12.86 -2.07 12.05
C ILE A 58 -13.47 -1.18 10.97
N ILE A 59 -14.72 -1.48 10.59
CA ILE A 59 -15.46 -0.71 9.58
C ILE A 59 -16.08 0.52 10.26
N PRO A 60 -15.74 1.75 9.83
CA PRO A 60 -16.34 2.96 10.39
C PRO A 60 -17.83 3.08 10.04
N GLU A 61 -18.66 3.62 10.94
CA GLU A 61 -20.11 3.79 10.72
C GLU A 61 -20.47 4.66 9.50
N ARG A 62 -19.55 5.54 9.09
CA ARG A 62 -19.74 6.48 7.97
C ARG A 62 -19.69 5.83 6.57
N THR A 63 -19.35 4.55 6.47
CA THR A 63 -19.32 3.82 5.19
C THR A 63 -20.28 2.64 5.24
N LYS A 64 -20.93 2.38 4.10
CA LYS A 64 -21.81 1.23 3.88
C LYS A 64 -21.20 0.21 2.92
N GLU A 65 -20.08 0.56 2.29
CA GLU A 65 -19.45 -0.24 1.25
C GLU A 65 -17.93 -0.26 1.42
N VAL A 66 -17.40 -1.42 1.80
CA VAL A 66 -15.97 -1.62 2.01
C VAL A 66 -15.45 -2.67 1.04
N HIS A 67 -14.43 -2.30 0.27
CA HIS A 67 -13.73 -3.20 -0.65
C HIS A 67 -12.38 -3.61 -0.07
N HIS A 68 -11.97 -4.84 -0.39
CA HIS A 68 -10.61 -5.32 -0.17
C HIS A 68 -9.88 -5.39 -1.51
N GLU A 69 -8.71 -4.79 -1.59
CA GLU A 69 -7.84 -4.86 -2.76
C GLU A 69 -6.53 -5.53 -2.35
N VAL A 70 -6.20 -6.67 -2.96
CA VAL A 70 -4.98 -7.41 -2.65
C VAL A 70 -3.83 -6.78 -3.45
N GLU A 71 -2.79 -6.35 -2.74
CA GLU A 71 -1.67 -5.61 -3.32
C GLU A 71 -0.32 -6.19 -2.90
N LEU A 72 0.68 -6.07 -3.79
CA LEU A 72 2.07 -6.33 -3.44
C LEU A 72 2.64 -5.11 -2.70
N GLY A 73 2.92 -5.27 -1.40
CA GLY A 73 3.63 -4.27 -0.61
C GLY A 73 5.14 -4.37 -0.77
N VAL A 74 5.80 -3.23 -1.02
CA VAL A 74 7.27 -3.12 -1.07
C VAL A 74 7.76 -2.35 0.15
N VAL A 75 8.63 -2.97 0.95
CA VAL A 75 9.20 -2.31 2.14
C VAL A 75 10.53 -1.67 1.78
N ILE A 76 10.62 -0.35 1.95
CA ILE A 76 11.82 0.43 1.67
C ILE A 76 12.70 0.49 2.93
N GLY A 77 13.92 -0.04 2.84
CA GLY A 77 14.87 -0.14 3.95
C GLY A 77 15.86 1.03 4.06
N LYS A 78 16.05 1.78 2.98
CA LYS A 78 17.02 2.89 2.90
C LYS A 78 16.30 4.20 2.56
N LYS A 79 16.74 5.31 3.15
CA LYS A 79 16.27 6.64 2.75
C LYS A 79 16.97 7.05 1.45
N GLY A 80 16.23 7.65 0.52
CA GLY A 80 16.79 8.21 -0.70
C GLY A 80 15.85 9.24 -1.33
N LYS A 81 16.39 9.99 -2.31
CA LYS A 81 15.68 10.99 -3.12
C LYS A 81 16.32 10.99 -4.51
N ASN A 82 15.52 11.07 -5.56
CA ASN A 82 15.98 11.07 -6.96
C ASN A 82 16.91 9.87 -7.24
N ILE A 83 16.47 8.68 -6.84
CA ILE A 83 17.25 7.45 -7.00
C ILE A 83 17.18 7.03 -8.48
N PRO A 84 18.32 6.77 -9.15
CA PRO A 84 18.30 6.19 -10.49
C PRO A 84 17.56 4.85 -10.51
N GLU A 85 16.82 4.58 -11.58
CA GLU A 85 15.96 3.39 -11.70
C GLU A 85 16.74 2.10 -11.46
N GLU A 86 17.93 1.98 -12.03
CA GLU A 86 18.81 0.83 -11.91
C GLU A 86 19.30 0.55 -10.48
N LYS A 87 19.21 1.56 -9.60
CA LYS A 87 19.56 1.46 -8.17
C LYS A 87 18.35 1.30 -7.26
N ALA A 88 17.13 1.38 -7.78
CA ALA A 88 15.91 1.34 -6.96
C ALA A 88 15.81 0.03 -6.17
N GLY A 89 16.21 -1.10 -6.77
CA GLY A 89 16.21 -2.42 -6.13
C GLY A 89 17.05 -2.48 -4.84
N ASP A 90 18.17 -1.76 -4.77
CA ASP A 90 19.06 -1.75 -3.59
C ASP A 90 18.42 -1.11 -2.35
N TYR A 91 17.31 -0.39 -2.51
CA TYR A 91 16.58 0.27 -1.44
C TYR A 91 15.46 -0.60 -0.87
N ILE A 92 15.12 -1.70 -1.53
CA ILE A 92 14.08 -2.63 -1.11
C ILE A 92 14.64 -3.53 0.00
N LEU A 93 13.98 -3.52 1.15
CA LEU A 93 14.28 -4.41 2.27
C LEU A 93 13.58 -5.77 2.11
N GLY A 94 12.39 -5.76 1.51
CA GLY A 94 11.60 -6.96 1.31
C GLY A 94 10.19 -6.64 0.81
N TYR A 95 9.37 -7.67 0.74
CA TYR A 95 8.01 -7.62 0.21
C TYR A 95 7.02 -8.19 1.22
N LEU A 96 5.76 -7.80 1.09
CA LEU A 96 4.65 -8.34 1.88
C LEU A 96 3.37 -8.33 1.05
N LEU A 97 2.37 -9.10 1.48
CA LEU A 97 1.01 -8.98 0.98
C LEU A 97 0.28 -7.88 1.77
N ALA A 98 -0.35 -6.95 1.08
CA ALA A 98 -1.15 -5.89 1.69
C ALA A 98 -2.62 -6.01 1.24
N LEU A 99 -3.52 -5.54 2.11
CA LEU A 99 -4.89 -5.25 1.75
C LEU A 99 -5.07 -3.74 1.76
N ASP A 100 -5.28 -3.15 0.59
CA ASP A 100 -5.76 -1.78 0.48
C ASP A 100 -7.28 -1.79 0.75
N ILE A 101 -7.64 -1.53 2.00
CA ILE A 101 -9.03 -1.42 2.42
C ILE A 101 -9.55 -0.04 2.06
N THR A 102 -10.65 -0.04 1.32
CA THR A 102 -11.24 1.17 0.72
C THR A 102 -12.72 1.25 1.08
N ALA A 103 -13.12 2.36 1.72
CA ALA A 103 -14.53 2.75 1.84
C ALA A 103 -15.00 3.28 0.48
N ARG A 104 -15.57 2.40 -0.34
CA ARG A 104 -15.80 2.64 -1.77
C ARG A 104 -16.80 3.75 -2.01
N ASP A 105 -17.88 3.73 -1.23
CA ASP A 105 -18.95 4.71 -1.29
C ASP A 105 -18.47 6.15 -1.03
N ILE A 106 -17.36 6.32 -0.31
CA ILE A 106 -16.77 7.62 0.02
C ILE A 106 -15.74 8.08 -1.03
N GLN A 107 -15.11 7.17 -1.77
CA GLN A 107 -13.96 7.44 -2.64
C GLN A 107 -14.33 8.03 -4.03
N GLN A 108 -15.59 8.40 -4.26
CA GLN A 108 -16.10 8.81 -5.58
C GLN A 108 -15.25 9.91 -6.25
#